data_AF-A0A399YEA0-F1
#
_entry.id   AF-A0A399YEA0-F1
#
_cell.length_a   1.000
_cell.length_b   1.000
_cell.length_c   1.000
_cell.angle_alpha   90.00
_cell.angle_beta   90.00
_cell.angle_gamma   90.00
#
_symmetry.space_group_name_H-M   'P 1'
#
loop_
_entity.id
_entity.type
_entity.pdbx_description
1 polymer ?
#
loop_
_entity_poly.entity_id
_entity_poly.type
_entity_poly.pdbx_seq_one_letter_code
_entity_poly.pdbx_strand_id
1 'polypeptide(L)'
;MLGHIDTHPGFIDVKRDGNLLYGRGAVDAKGPLCAFASAAARVKPRDGWRIIVVGAVEEECPTSKGAHFSKTQYKPDFAIVGEPSGWDRVTLGYKGSLWLEYALTRDNAHSAGQARSANEEAVEFWLRVKSFADEFNAGKQKVFDKLDPTL
;
A
#
# COMPACT_ATOMS: atom_id res chain seq x y z
N MET A 1 -8.84 -15.87 0.42
CA MET A 1 -9.08 -14.53 0.98
C MET A 1 -7.76 -14.05 1.58
N LEU A 2 -7.15 -13.03 0.99
CA LEU A 2 -5.81 -12.55 1.33
C LEU A 2 -5.93 -11.14 1.89
N GLY A 3 -5.85 -11.00 3.21
CA GLY A 3 -5.62 -9.69 3.85
C GLY A 3 -4.19 -9.60 4.37
N HIS A 4 -3.87 -8.53 5.07
CA HIS A 4 -2.60 -8.38 5.79
C HIS A 4 -2.83 -8.06 7.28
N ILE A 5 -1.84 -8.36 8.10
CA ILE A 5 -1.92 -8.24 9.57
C ILE A 5 -0.98 -7.17 10.13
N ASP A 6 0.06 -6.83 9.37
CA ASP A 6 0.92 -5.69 9.65
C ASP A 6 0.19 -4.37 9.43
N THR A 7 0.76 -3.31 9.98
CA THR A 7 0.24 -1.95 9.89
C THR A 7 1.41 -0.99 9.90
N HIS A 8 1.23 0.22 9.35
CA HIS A 8 2.17 1.31 9.60
C HIS A 8 2.47 1.53 11.10
N PRO A 9 3.66 2.07 11.44
CA PRO A 9 4.02 2.39 12.82
C PRO A 9 3.07 3.39 13.50
N GLY A 10 3.21 3.47 14.82
CA GLY A 10 2.41 4.36 15.67
C GLY A 10 1.22 3.65 16.29
N PHE A 11 1.09 3.82 17.60
CA PHE A 11 0.03 3.23 18.39
C PHE A 11 -1.17 4.18 18.50
N ILE A 12 -2.36 3.62 18.37
CA ILE A 12 -3.63 4.32 18.60
C ILE A 12 -4.35 3.49 19.66
N ASP A 13 -4.71 4.13 20.78
CA ASP A 13 -5.44 3.48 21.85
C ASP A 13 -6.68 2.77 21.31
N VAL A 14 -6.80 1.49 21.66
CA VAL A 14 -7.96 0.69 21.28
C VAL A 14 -9.12 1.13 22.16
N LYS A 15 -10.09 1.82 21.56
CA LYS A 15 -11.29 2.27 22.25
C LYS A 15 -12.53 1.99 21.41
N ARG A 16 -13.63 1.74 22.09
CA ARG A 16 -14.95 1.67 21.47
C ARG A 16 -15.80 2.83 21.98
N ASP A 17 -16.34 3.61 21.06
CA ASP A 17 -17.28 4.69 21.35
C ASP A 17 -18.56 4.43 20.56
N GLY A 18 -19.59 3.92 21.25
CA GLY A 18 -20.81 3.41 20.62
C GLY A 18 -20.52 2.34 19.55
N ASN A 19 -20.78 2.70 18.29
CA ASN A 19 -20.60 1.83 17.12
C ASN A 19 -19.24 2.01 16.43
N LEU A 20 -18.38 2.89 16.95
CA LEU A 20 -17.05 3.15 16.38
C LEU A 20 -16.00 2.37 17.17
N LEU A 21 -15.15 1.63 16.45
CA LEU A 21 -13.96 0.98 16.99
C LEU A 21 -12.73 1.72 16.48
N TYR A 22 -11.93 2.24 17.39
CA TYR A 22 -10.68 2.92 17.10
C TYR A 22 -9.51 2.00 17.41
N GLY A 23 -8.47 2.10 16.60
CA GLY A 23 -7.23 1.35 16.78
C GLY A 23 -6.45 1.28 15.48
N ARG A 24 -5.13 1.13 15.59
CA ARG A 24 -4.26 0.90 14.43
C ARG A 24 -4.64 -0.44 13.78
N GLY A 25 -4.97 -0.41 12.49
CA GLY A 25 -5.45 -1.60 11.78
C GLY A 25 -6.98 -1.73 11.71
N ALA A 26 -7.75 -0.88 12.40
CA ALA A 26 -9.21 -1.02 12.43
C ALA A 26 -9.84 -0.94 11.03
N VAL A 27 -9.27 -0.11 10.15
CA VAL A 27 -9.67 0.01 8.73
C VAL A 27 -8.68 -0.72 7.84
N ASP A 28 -7.38 -0.48 8.04
CA ASP A 28 -6.29 -0.92 7.17
C ASP A 28 -5.25 -1.77 7.91
N ALA A 29 -5.29 -3.11 7.80
CA ALA A 29 -6.45 -3.87 7.29
C ALA A 29 -6.88 -5.05 8.19
N LYS A 30 -6.60 -4.94 9.50
CA LYS A 30 -7.09 -5.93 10.48
C LYS A 30 -8.62 -6.02 10.51
N GLY A 31 -9.33 -4.92 10.26
CA GLY A 31 -10.79 -4.93 10.10
C GLY A 31 -11.27 -5.86 8.98
N PRO A 32 -10.88 -5.62 7.72
CA PRO A 32 -11.11 -6.53 6.60
C PRO A 32 -10.67 -7.99 6.86
N LEU A 33 -9.49 -8.21 7.45
CA LEU A 33 -9.01 -9.55 7.78
C LEU A 33 -9.92 -10.27 8.79
N CYS A 34 -10.36 -9.57 9.84
CA CYS A 34 -11.33 -10.09 10.80
C CYS A 34 -12.69 -10.39 10.17
N ALA A 35 -13.14 -9.56 9.22
CA ALA A 35 -14.35 -9.79 8.46
C ALA A 35 -14.25 -11.06 7.60
N PHE A 36 -13.11 -11.30 6.94
CA PHE A 36 -12.84 -12.54 6.20
C PHE A 36 -12.88 -13.77 7.09
N ALA A 37 -12.17 -13.75 8.23
CA ALA A 37 -12.18 -14.86 9.18
C ALA A 37 -13.62 -15.15 9.69
N SER A 38 -14.36 -14.10 10.05
CA SER A 38 -15.75 -14.22 10.51
C SER A 38 -16.68 -14.76 9.43
N ALA A 39 -16.55 -14.30 8.18
CA ALA A 39 -17.36 -14.77 7.07
C ALA A 39 -17.05 -16.23 6.73
N ALA A 40 -15.76 -16.60 6.65
CA ALA A 40 -15.32 -17.97 6.39
C ALA A 40 -15.84 -18.94 7.47
N ALA A 41 -15.83 -18.55 8.74
CA ALA A 41 -16.36 -19.37 9.83
C ALA A 41 -17.90 -19.51 9.80
N ARG A 42 -18.62 -18.51 9.29
CA ARG A 42 -20.09 -18.54 9.15
C ARG A 42 -20.56 -19.34 7.94
N VAL A 43 -19.76 -19.42 6.89
CA VAL A 43 -20.02 -20.28 5.75
C VAL A 43 -19.82 -21.73 6.20
N LYS A 44 -20.92 -22.49 6.30
CA LYS A 44 -20.84 -23.93 6.54
C LYS A 44 -19.99 -24.59 5.44
N PRO A 45 -19.29 -25.71 5.72
CA PRO A 45 -18.57 -26.45 4.70
C PRO A 45 -19.46 -26.70 3.48
N ARG A 46 -18.91 -26.42 2.29
CA ARG A 46 -19.55 -26.68 1.00
C ARG A 46 -18.71 -27.69 0.24
N ASP A 47 -19.34 -28.72 -0.28
CA ASP A 47 -18.64 -29.76 -1.03
C ASP A 47 -17.92 -29.16 -2.24
N GLY A 48 -16.65 -29.54 -2.40
CA GLY A 48 -15.78 -29.01 -3.45
C GLY A 48 -15.19 -27.62 -3.18
N TRP A 49 -15.50 -26.97 -2.06
CA TRP A 49 -14.95 -25.66 -1.70
C TRP A 49 -13.88 -25.77 -0.62
N ARG A 50 -12.77 -25.07 -0.81
CA ARG A 50 -11.77 -24.81 0.23
C ARG A 50 -11.58 -23.31 0.38
N ILE A 51 -11.90 -22.77 1.55
CA ILE A 51 -11.67 -21.36 1.87
C ILE A 51 -10.40 -21.26 2.72
N ILE A 52 -9.45 -20.47 2.24
CA ILE A 52 -8.20 -20.15 2.95
C ILE A 52 -8.21 -18.66 3.27
N VAL A 53 -8.03 -18.33 4.54
CA VAL A 53 -7.83 -16.96 5.01
C VAL A 53 -6.35 -16.78 5.34
N VAL A 54 -5.74 -15.77 4.73
CA VAL A 54 -4.33 -15.44 4.91
C VAL A 54 -4.23 -14.05 5.51
N GLY A 55 -3.51 -13.92 6.62
CA GLY A 55 -3.00 -12.63 7.11
C GLY A 55 -1.55 -12.49 6.70
N ALA A 56 -1.31 -11.86 5.55
CA ALA A 56 0.03 -11.59 5.04
C ALA A 56 0.78 -10.62 5.96
N VAL A 57 2.11 -10.67 5.87
CA VAL A 57 3.03 -9.78 6.57
C VAL A 57 3.81 -8.94 5.57
N GLU A 58 4.29 -7.78 6.04
CA GLU A 58 5.07 -6.82 5.26
C GLU A 58 4.33 -6.30 4.02
N GLU A 59 3.00 -6.27 4.03
CA GLU A 59 2.21 -5.66 2.96
C GLU A 59 2.45 -4.14 2.93
N GLU A 60 2.52 -3.52 4.12
CA GLU A 60 2.73 -2.08 4.33
C GLU A 60 4.19 -1.66 4.07
N CYS A 61 5.02 -2.59 3.58
CA CYS A 61 6.42 -2.42 3.25
C CYS A 61 6.65 -2.77 1.77
N PRO A 62 7.70 -2.24 1.12
CA PRO A 62 7.96 -2.49 -0.31
C PRO A 62 8.14 -3.97 -0.69
N THR A 63 8.34 -4.85 0.28
CA THR A 63 8.68 -6.26 0.07
C THR A 63 7.46 -7.15 -0.15
N SER A 64 6.31 -6.83 0.46
CA SER A 64 5.08 -7.65 0.41
C SER A 64 5.33 -9.15 0.63
N LYS A 65 6.26 -9.50 1.53
CA LYS A 65 6.80 -10.88 1.64
C LYS A 65 5.72 -11.92 1.87
N GLY A 66 4.73 -11.64 2.71
CA GLY A 66 3.65 -12.58 3.01
C GLY A 66 2.80 -12.92 1.80
N ALA A 67 2.50 -11.94 0.93
CA ALA A 67 1.76 -12.15 -0.30
C ALA A 67 2.59 -12.97 -1.31
N HIS A 68 3.87 -12.63 -1.49
CA HIS A 68 4.79 -13.38 -2.35
C HIS A 68 4.99 -14.83 -1.90
N PHE A 69 5.11 -15.06 -0.59
CA PHE A 69 5.16 -16.41 -0.04
C PHE A 69 3.86 -17.16 -0.33
N SER A 70 2.70 -16.56 -0.05
CA SER A 70 1.38 -17.18 -0.27
C SER A 70 1.16 -17.62 -1.72
N LYS A 71 1.66 -16.85 -2.68
CA LYS A 71 1.64 -17.19 -4.12
C LYS A 71 2.37 -18.51 -4.42
N THR A 72 3.39 -18.87 -3.66
CA THR A 72 4.13 -20.13 -3.84
C THR A 72 3.45 -21.32 -3.17
N GLN A 73 2.57 -21.07 -2.19
CA GLN A 73 1.91 -22.12 -1.41
C GLN A 73 0.53 -22.50 -1.97
N TYR A 74 -0.15 -21.56 -2.65
CA TYR A 74 -1.54 -21.73 -3.03
C TYR A 74 -1.78 -21.41 -4.51
N LYS A 75 -2.69 -22.17 -5.14
CA LYS A 75 -3.20 -21.93 -6.48
C LYS A 75 -4.73 -21.85 -6.44
N PRO A 76 -5.30 -20.72 -5.99
CA PRO A 76 -6.74 -20.60 -5.83
C PRO A 76 -7.44 -20.36 -7.17
N ASP A 77 -8.69 -20.83 -7.30
CA ASP A 77 -9.57 -20.45 -8.42
C ASP A 77 -10.03 -18.99 -8.32
N PHE A 78 -10.15 -18.49 -7.08
CA PHE A 78 -10.57 -17.12 -6.78
C PHE A 78 -9.73 -16.51 -5.65
N ALA A 79 -9.35 -15.25 -5.80
CA ALA A 79 -8.71 -14.45 -4.75
C ALA A 79 -9.54 -13.21 -4.45
N ILE A 80 -9.68 -12.90 -3.16
CA ILE A 80 -10.30 -11.67 -2.67
C ILE A 80 -9.25 -11.00 -1.78
N VAL A 81 -8.88 -9.77 -2.09
CA VAL A 81 -7.90 -8.98 -1.34
C VAL A 81 -8.63 -8.19 -0.25
N GLY A 82 -8.12 -8.27 0.98
CA GLY A 82 -8.74 -7.72 2.18
C GLY A 82 -8.33 -6.30 2.46
N GLU A 83 -8.75 -5.37 1.60
CA GLU A 83 -8.50 -3.93 1.71
C GLU A 83 -9.81 -3.17 2.00
N PRO A 84 -9.74 -1.97 2.60
CA PRO A 84 -10.92 -1.16 2.88
C PRO A 84 -11.53 -0.60 1.59
N SER A 85 -12.59 -1.27 1.10
CA SER A 85 -13.38 -0.84 -0.07
C SER A 85 -14.67 -0.11 0.30
N GLY A 86 -15.03 -0.10 1.58
CA GLY A 86 -16.39 0.20 2.04
C GLY A 86 -17.28 -1.05 1.96
N TRP A 87 -18.28 -1.13 2.83
CA TRP A 87 -19.13 -2.33 2.94
C TRP A 87 -20.09 -2.52 1.75
N ASP A 88 -20.31 -1.45 0.97
CA ASP A 88 -21.30 -1.34 -0.11
C ASP A 88 -20.68 -1.29 -1.51
N ARG A 89 -19.37 -1.54 -1.62
CA ARG A 89 -18.59 -1.37 -2.86
C ARG A 89 -17.61 -2.52 -3.07
N VAL A 90 -17.13 -2.63 -4.31
CA VAL A 90 -16.11 -3.61 -4.71
C VAL A 90 -14.98 -2.86 -5.42
N THR A 91 -13.77 -2.95 -4.88
CA THR A 91 -12.57 -2.39 -5.53
C THR A 91 -12.13 -3.31 -6.67
N LEU A 92 -12.03 -2.76 -7.88
CA LEU A 92 -11.65 -3.52 -9.08
C LEU A 92 -10.15 -3.53 -9.35
N GLY A 93 -9.39 -2.63 -8.74
CA GLY A 93 -7.95 -2.57 -8.93
C GLY A 93 -7.28 -1.46 -8.13
N TYR A 94 -5.96 -1.52 -8.09
CA TYR A 94 -5.08 -0.55 -7.45
C TYR A 94 -4.06 -0.05 -8.48
N LYS A 95 -3.51 1.15 -8.26
CA LYS A 95 -2.36 1.60 -9.03
C LYS A 95 -1.14 0.74 -8.71
N GLY A 96 -0.25 0.59 -9.69
CA GLY A 96 1.09 0.10 -9.43
C GLY A 96 1.90 1.11 -8.61
N SER A 97 2.95 0.63 -7.95
CA SER A 97 3.91 1.45 -7.21
C SER A 97 5.33 1.23 -7.75
N LEU A 98 6.13 2.29 -7.73
CA LEU A 98 7.55 2.27 -8.07
C LEU A 98 8.30 3.03 -6.97
N TRP A 99 9.22 2.34 -6.32
CA TRP A 99 10.12 2.94 -5.32
C TRP A 99 11.45 3.31 -5.99
N LEU A 100 11.89 4.54 -5.78
CA LEU A 100 13.15 5.05 -6.32
C LEU A 100 14.02 5.57 -5.18
N GLU A 101 15.27 5.08 -5.12
CA GLU A 101 16.31 5.62 -4.26
C GLU A 101 17.26 6.47 -5.10
N TYR A 102 17.38 7.75 -4.76
CA TYR A 102 18.32 8.66 -5.39
C TYR A 102 19.45 8.99 -4.40
N ALA A 103 20.68 8.65 -4.79
CA ALA A 103 21.88 8.94 -4.01
C ALA A 103 22.84 9.80 -4.84
N LEU A 104 23.36 10.86 -4.23
CA LEU A 104 24.32 11.77 -4.84
C LEU A 104 25.43 12.10 -3.84
N THR A 105 26.68 11.86 -4.25
CA THR A 105 27.88 12.26 -3.50
C THR A 105 28.66 13.26 -4.33
N ARG A 106 29.09 14.38 -3.71
CA ARG A 106 29.95 15.39 -4.33
C ARG A 106 30.94 15.95 -3.34
N ASP A 107 32.06 16.47 -3.85
CA ASP A 107 33.03 17.18 -3.04
C ASP A 107 32.43 18.46 -2.47
N ASN A 108 32.87 18.82 -1.25
CA ASN A 108 32.41 20.02 -0.60
C ASN A 108 33.03 21.26 -1.26
N ALA A 109 32.23 22.07 -1.93
CA ALA A 109 32.65 23.35 -2.49
C ALA A 109 32.50 24.46 -1.43
N HIS A 110 33.37 25.48 -1.47
CA HIS A 110 33.17 26.68 -0.66
C HIS A 110 31.80 27.28 -0.97
N SER A 111 31.03 27.64 0.06
CA SER A 111 29.69 28.22 -0.05
C SER A 111 29.62 29.55 -0.83
N ALA A 112 30.77 30.16 -1.12
CA ALA A 112 30.91 31.34 -1.97
C ALA A 112 31.13 31.01 -3.46
N GLY A 113 31.29 29.74 -3.84
CA GLY A 113 31.36 29.28 -5.22
C GLY A 113 29.96 29.06 -5.80
N GLN A 114 29.78 29.28 -7.10
CA GLN A 114 28.51 29.07 -7.82
C GLN A 114 28.08 27.59 -7.93
N ALA A 115 28.80 26.66 -7.30
CA ALA A 115 28.54 25.23 -7.39
C ALA A 115 27.42 24.82 -6.42
N ARG A 116 26.37 24.18 -6.96
CA ARG A 116 25.27 23.64 -6.17
C ARG A 116 25.73 22.51 -5.25
N SER A 117 25.23 22.53 -4.03
CA SER A 117 25.41 21.46 -3.05
C SER A 117 24.70 20.17 -3.48
N ALA A 118 25.10 19.03 -2.91
CA ALA A 118 24.41 17.75 -3.15
C ALA A 118 22.92 17.81 -2.76
N ASN A 119 22.58 18.57 -1.70
CA ASN A 119 21.20 18.74 -1.25
C ASN A 119 20.36 19.52 -2.26
N GLU A 120 20.90 20.61 -2.81
CA GLU A 120 20.21 21.39 -3.85
C GLU A 120 19.99 20.56 -5.12
N GLU A 121 20.99 19.78 -5.55
CA GLU A 121 20.84 18.89 -6.70
C GLU A 121 19.80 17.78 -6.48
N ALA A 122 19.70 17.24 -5.26
CA ALA A 122 18.67 16.27 -4.91
C ALA A 122 17.25 16.88 -4.97
N VAL A 123 17.08 18.11 -4.45
CA VAL A 123 15.81 18.85 -4.57
C VAL A 123 15.47 19.11 -6.04
N GLU A 124 16.44 19.52 -6.84
CA GLU A 124 16.25 19.76 -8.27
C GLU A 124 15.90 18.48 -9.04
N PHE A 125 16.49 17.35 -8.68
CA PHE A 125 16.10 16.04 -9.20
C PHE A 125 14.63 15.75 -8.90
N TRP A 126 14.20 15.91 -7.65
CA TRP A 126 12.80 15.72 -7.26
C TRP A 126 11.85 16.66 -8.01
N LEU A 127 12.20 17.93 -8.15
CA LEU A 127 11.40 18.91 -8.90
C LEU A 127 11.26 18.50 -10.37
N ARG A 128 12.31 17.96 -11.00
CA ARG A 128 12.22 17.43 -12.38
C ARG A 128 11.27 16.23 -12.48
N VAL A 129 11.30 15.30 -11.52
CA VAL A 129 10.36 14.17 -11.48
C VAL A 129 8.92 14.66 -11.38
N LYS A 130 8.67 15.65 -10.50
CA LYS A 130 7.34 16.25 -10.35
C LYS A 130 6.88 16.94 -11.64
N SER A 131 7.72 17.78 -12.24
CA SER A 131 7.38 18.45 -13.51
C SER A 131 7.08 17.46 -14.63
N PHE A 132 7.88 16.39 -14.74
CA PHE A 132 7.61 15.33 -15.70
C PHE A 132 6.25 14.66 -15.46
N ALA A 133 5.90 14.36 -14.21
CA ALA A 133 4.60 13.78 -13.88
C ALA A 133 3.45 14.74 -14.21
N ASP A 134 3.60 16.03 -13.91
CA ASP A 134 2.59 17.05 -14.24
C ASP A 134 2.38 17.16 -15.76
N GLU A 135 3.46 17.19 -16.55
CA GLU A 135 3.41 17.16 -18.02
C GLU A 135 2.77 15.87 -18.54
N PHE A 136 3.19 14.72 -18.02
CA PHE A 136 2.63 13.42 -18.39
C PHE A 136 1.13 13.33 -18.06
N ASN A 137 0.70 13.94 -16.95
CA ASN A 137 -0.68 13.93 -16.49
C ASN A 137 -1.57 14.92 -17.24
N ALA A 138 -0.99 15.85 -18.01
CA ALA A 138 -1.74 16.86 -18.74
C ALA A 138 -2.78 16.21 -19.67
N GLY A 139 -4.02 16.69 -19.60
CA GLY A 139 -5.15 16.18 -20.40
C GLY A 139 -5.73 14.84 -19.93
N LYS A 140 -5.13 14.15 -18.95
CA LYS A 140 -5.66 12.88 -18.44
C LYS A 140 -6.70 13.13 -17.35
N GLN A 141 -7.83 12.45 -17.49
CA GLN A 141 -8.95 12.57 -16.54
C GLN A 141 -9.00 11.39 -15.57
N LYS A 142 -8.74 10.17 -16.06
CA LYS A 142 -8.82 8.97 -15.23
C LYS A 142 -7.61 8.89 -14.32
N VAL A 143 -7.87 8.54 -13.06
CA VAL A 143 -6.83 8.40 -12.04
C VAL A 143 -5.80 7.35 -12.47
N PHE A 144 -6.22 6.19 -12.97
CA PHE A 144 -5.32 5.12 -13.42
C PHE A 144 -4.35 5.48 -14.55
N ASP A 145 -4.60 6.57 -15.28
CA ASP A 145 -3.73 7.00 -16.38
C ASP A 145 -2.64 7.99 -15.89
N LYS A 146 -2.69 8.40 -14.61
CA LYS A 146 -1.82 9.42 -14.01
C LYS A 146 -0.71 8.83 -13.15
N LEU A 147 0.42 9.54 -13.11
CA LEU A 147 1.52 9.33 -12.17
C LEU A 147 1.34 10.22 -10.94
N ASP A 148 1.47 9.67 -9.74
CA ASP A 148 1.36 10.42 -8.48
C ASP A 148 2.70 10.32 -7.72
N PRO A 149 3.75 11.05 -8.14
CA PRO A 149 5.04 10.98 -7.45
C PRO A 149 4.91 11.58 -6.04
N THR A 150 5.56 10.95 -5.07
CA THR A 150 5.68 11.43 -3.69
C THR A 150 7.12 11.29 -3.19
N LEU A 151 7.53 12.15 -2.27
CA LEU A 151 8.82 12.11 -1.56
C LEU A 151 8.57 11.98 -0.06
#